data_AF-A0A1H0L0T0-F1
#
_entry.id   AF-A0A1H0L0T0-F1
#
_cell.length_a   1.000
_cell.length_b   1.000
_cell.length_c   1.000
_cell.angle_alpha   90.00
_cell.angle_beta   90.00
_cell.angle_gamma   90.00
#
_symmetry.space_group_name_H-M   'P 1'
#
loop_
_entity.id
_entity.type
_entity.pdbx_description
1 polymer ?
#
loop_
_entity_poly.entity_id
_entity_poly.type
_entity_poly.pdbx_seq_one_letter_code
_entity_poly.pdbx_strand_id
1 'polypeptide(L)'
;MSPDRARTIDHRPDPSDGRERQSACIRLAQARLAAFVESTADDVDETSDAAVTALRSAVSSGADLDRISAELEVSTGAIQAIVDGSVPLRSLHPDDRLRPD
;
A
#
# COMPACT_ATOMS: atom_id res chain seq x y z
N MET A 1 10.21 -38.90 36.05
CA MET A 1 10.25 -38.82 34.57
C MET A 1 8.83 -38.46 34.11
N SER A 2 8.52 -37.16 34.01
CA SER A 2 7.23 -36.67 33.51
C SER A 2 7.51 -35.92 32.21
N PRO A 3 6.88 -36.29 31.08
CA PRO A 3 7.19 -35.66 29.82
C PRO A 3 6.59 -34.25 29.79
N ASP A 4 7.44 -33.38 29.26
CA ASP A 4 7.25 -31.99 28.90
C ASP A 4 5.93 -31.78 28.13
N ARG A 5 4.99 -31.02 28.73
CA ARG A 5 3.82 -30.52 28.01
C ARG A 5 4.32 -29.46 27.04
N ALA A 6 4.71 -29.89 25.85
CA ALA A 6 4.87 -29.05 24.68
C ALA A 6 3.56 -28.28 24.45
N ARG A 7 3.48 -27.07 25.02
CA ARG A 7 2.53 -26.05 24.60
C ARG A 7 2.90 -25.71 23.17
N THR A 8 2.23 -26.36 22.23
CA THR A 8 1.99 -25.79 20.91
C THR A 8 1.24 -24.50 21.14
N ILE A 9 1.98 -23.39 21.21
CA ILE A 9 1.41 -22.06 21.18
C ILE A 9 0.79 -21.96 19.78
N ASP A 10 -0.52 -22.12 19.71
CA ASP A 10 -1.34 -21.74 18.56
C ASP A 10 -1.11 -20.23 18.40
N HIS A 11 -0.08 -19.86 17.64
CA HIS A 11 0.27 -18.48 17.36
C HIS A 11 -0.75 -17.98 16.33
N ARG A 12 -2.02 -17.89 16.74
CA ARG A 12 -2.98 -17.04 16.06
C ARG A 12 -2.42 -15.63 16.20
N PRO A 13 -2.06 -14.96 15.10
CA PRO A 13 -1.68 -13.56 15.18
C PRO A 13 -2.82 -12.82 15.88
N ASP A 14 -2.50 -12.00 16.88
CA ASP A 14 -3.52 -11.24 17.58
C ASP A 14 -4.23 -10.35 16.54
N PRO A 15 -5.57 -10.21 16.60
CA PRO A 15 -6.27 -9.31 15.70
C PRO A 15 -5.73 -7.87 15.75
N SER A 16 -5.11 -7.47 16.87
CA SER A 16 -4.44 -6.17 17.03
C SER A 16 -3.17 -6.07 16.18
N ASP A 17 -2.34 -7.12 16.12
CA ASP A 17 -1.15 -7.18 15.26
C ASP A 17 -1.54 -7.03 13.77
N GLY A 18 -2.65 -7.65 13.37
CA GLY A 18 -3.21 -7.52 12.03
C GLY A 18 -3.62 -6.08 11.72
N ARG A 19 -4.33 -5.42 12.64
CA ARG A 19 -4.81 -4.04 12.47
C ARG A 19 -3.67 -3.03 12.48
N GLU A 20 -2.66 -3.22 13.31
CA GLU A 20 -1.45 -2.39 13.34
C GLU A 20 -0.66 -2.53 12.04
N ARG A 21 -0.49 -3.76 11.56
CA ARG A 21 0.16 -4.05 10.27
C ARG A 21 -0.59 -3.39 9.11
N GLN A 22 -1.92 -3.53 9.05
CA GLN A 22 -2.75 -2.86 8.04
C GLN A 22 -2.53 -1.34 8.08
N SER A 23 -2.55 -0.76 9.28
CA SER A 23 -2.36 0.69 9.46
C SER A 23 -0.94 1.13 9.08
N ALA A 24 0.08 0.31 9.32
CA ALA A 24 1.44 0.57 8.86
C ALA A 24 1.53 0.53 7.32
N CYS A 25 0.88 -0.44 6.66
CA CYS A 25 0.86 -0.53 5.20
C CYS A 25 0.14 0.67 4.57
N ILE A 26 -1.00 1.09 5.12
CA ILE A 26 -1.75 2.27 4.63
C ILE A 26 -0.91 3.54 4.78
N ARG A 27 -0.29 3.75 5.95
CA ARG A 27 0.61 4.90 6.17
C ARG A 27 1.81 4.92 5.24
N LEU A 28 2.38 3.74 4.94
CA LEU A 28 3.45 3.64 3.96
C LEU A 28 2.97 4.01 2.56
N ALA A 29 1.79 3.55 2.14
CA ALA A 29 1.21 3.92 0.86
C ALA A 29 0.95 5.43 0.75
N GLN A 30 0.44 6.07 1.81
CA GLN A 30 0.29 7.53 1.88
C GLN A 30 1.63 8.24 1.69
N ALA A 31 2.65 7.85 2.45
CA ALA A 31 3.96 8.48 2.38
C ALA A 31 4.60 8.36 0.99
N ARG A 32 4.43 7.21 0.33
CA ARG A 32 4.94 7.01 -1.03
C ARG A 32 4.14 7.77 -2.08
N LEU A 33 2.82 7.90 -1.93
CA LEU A 33 2.00 8.72 -2.80
C LEU A 33 2.34 10.21 -2.67
N ALA A 34 2.58 10.71 -1.46
CA ALA A 34 3.04 12.07 -1.23
C ALA A 34 4.40 12.31 -1.90
N ALA A 35 5.36 11.38 -1.70
CA ALA A 35 6.66 11.47 -2.36
C ALA A 35 6.57 11.43 -3.89
N PHE A 36 5.64 10.66 -4.45
CA PHE A 36 5.36 10.65 -5.90
C PHE A 36 4.80 12.00 -6.37
N VAL A 37 3.87 12.61 -5.64
CA VAL A 37 3.31 13.94 -5.98
C VAL A 37 4.38 15.04 -5.93
N GLU A 38 5.34 14.92 -5.02
CA GLU A 38 6.46 15.85 -4.87
C GLU A 38 7.66 15.49 -5.77
N SER A 39 7.56 14.41 -6.55
CA SER A 39 8.68 13.89 -7.34
C SER A 39 9.05 14.80 -8.52
N THR A 40 10.29 14.67 -8.96
CA THR A 40 10.81 15.35 -10.14
C THR A 40 10.98 14.39 -11.30
N ALA A 41 11.34 14.90 -12.48
CA ALA A 41 11.57 14.07 -13.67
C ALA A 41 12.64 12.98 -13.48
N ASP A 42 13.61 13.20 -12.58
CA ASP A 42 14.69 12.23 -12.33
C ASP A 42 14.20 11.03 -11.50
N ASP A 43 13.24 11.28 -10.59
CA ASP A 43 12.80 10.31 -9.58
C ASP A 43 11.37 9.78 -9.81
N VAL A 44 10.64 10.30 -10.81
CA VAL A 44 9.20 10.01 -11.02
C VAL A 44 8.94 8.52 -11.25
N ASP A 45 9.82 7.82 -11.96
CA ASP A 45 9.67 6.39 -12.21
C ASP A 45 9.93 5.56 -10.94
N GLU A 46 10.96 5.91 -10.15
CA GLU A 46 11.26 5.25 -8.87
C GLU A 46 10.13 5.48 -7.85
N THR A 47 9.71 6.73 -7.68
CA THR A 47 8.66 7.09 -6.72
C THR A 47 7.30 6.52 -7.13
N SER A 48 7.01 6.45 -8.44
CA SER A 48 5.82 5.77 -8.97
C SER A 48 5.84 4.28 -8.63
N ASP A 49 6.94 3.56 -8.91
CA ASP A 49 7.04 2.12 -8.59
C ASP A 49 6.92 1.86 -7.08
N ALA A 50 7.59 2.68 -6.27
CA ALA A 50 7.52 2.57 -4.82
C ALA A 50 6.10 2.81 -4.28
N ALA A 51 5.37 3.78 -4.84
CA ALA A 51 3.98 4.04 -4.48
C ALA A 51 3.06 2.90 -4.90
N VAL A 52 3.21 2.34 -6.10
CA VAL A 52 2.44 1.17 -6.56
C VAL A 52 2.72 -0.05 -5.67
N THR A 53 3.98 -0.30 -5.33
CA THR A 53 4.37 -1.41 -4.44
C THR A 53 3.79 -1.26 -3.04
N ALA A 54 3.78 -0.04 -2.50
CA ALA A 54 3.16 0.25 -1.20
C ALA A 54 1.63 0.09 -1.24
N LEU A 55 0.97 0.55 -2.32
CA LEU A 55 -0.46 0.35 -2.55
C LEU A 55 -0.82 -1.14 -2.61
N ARG A 56 -0.07 -1.93 -3.39
CA ARG A 56 -0.24 -3.38 -3.47
C ARG A 56 -0.09 -4.06 -2.10
N SER A 57 0.85 -3.58 -1.29
CA SER A 57 1.05 -4.06 0.07
C SER A 57 -0.11 -3.70 0.99
N ALA A 58 -0.68 -2.50 0.87
CA ALA A 58 -1.86 -2.08 1.61
C ALA A 58 -3.09 -2.93 1.25
N VAL A 59 -3.34 -3.17 -0.04
CA VAL A 59 -4.43 -4.05 -0.50
C VAL A 59 -4.21 -5.50 -0.05
N SER A 60 -2.98 -6.00 -0.13
CA SER A 60 -2.64 -7.36 0.29
C SER A 60 -2.57 -7.56 1.80
N SER A 61 -2.61 -6.47 2.59
CA SER A 61 -2.59 -6.53 4.06
C SER A 61 -3.89 -7.06 4.68
N GLY A 62 -4.93 -7.27 3.85
CA GLY A 62 -6.26 -7.66 4.29
C GLY A 62 -7.08 -6.50 4.86
N ALA A 63 -6.65 -5.26 4.66
CA ALA A 63 -7.47 -4.08 4.94
C ALA A 63 -8.59 -3.96 3.90
N ASP A 64 -9.79 -3.59 4.33
CA ASP A 64 -10.90 -3.28 3.44
C ASP A 64 -10.52 -2.15 2.46
N LEU A 65 -10.86 -2.35 1.19
CA LEU A 65 -10.54 -1.38 0.15
C LEU A 65 -11.22 -0.02 0.39
N ASP A 66 -12.40 -0.03 1.02
CA ASP A 66 -13.12 1.18 1.45
C ASP A 66 -12.30 1.96 2.48
N ARG A 67 -11.73 1.27 3.49
CA ARG A 67 -10.84 1.88 4.47
C ARG A 67 -9.58 2.44 3.82
N ILE A 68 -8.95 1.70 2.91
CA ILE A 68 -7.79 2.19 2.16
C ILE A 68 -8.19 3.45 1.36
N SER A 69 -9.35 3.43 0.69
CA SER A 69 -9.83 4.56 -0.09
C SER A 69 -10.08 5.82 0.74
N ALA A 70 -10.67 5.66 1.93
CA ALA A 70 -10.93 6.77 2.85
C ALA A 70 -9.63 7.38 3.37
N GLU A 71 -8.65 6.55 3.73
CA GLU A 71 -7.37 7.01 4.27
C GLU A 71 -6.48 7.63 3.18
N LEU A 72 -6.52 7.10 1.95
CA LEU A 72 -5.72 7.64 0.84
C LEU A 72 -6.40 8.82 0.15
N GLU A 73 -7.67 9.09 0.42
CA GLU A 73 -8.50 10.07 -0.31
C GLU A 73 -8.54 9.80 -1.83
N VAL A 74 -8.43 8.52 -2.21
CA VAL A 74 -8.44 8.05 -3.60
C VAL A 74 -9.61 7.09 -3.80
N SER A 75 -10.31 7.20 -4.93
CA SER A 75 -11.42 6.29 -5.23
C SER A 75 -10.97 4.82 -5.28
N THR A 76 -11.82 3.93 -4.76
CA THR A 76 -11.62 2.47 -4.79
C THR A 76 -11.30 1.94 -6.19
N GLY A 77 -12.00 2.42 -7.21
CA GLY A 77 -11.74 2.07 -8.61
C GLY A 77 -10.36 2.51 -9.12
N ALA A 78 -9.87 3.67 -8.69
CA ALA A 78 -8.53 4.14 -9.05
C ALA A 78 -7.44 3.30 -8.37
N ILE A 79 -7.61 2.98 -7.08
CA ILE A 79 -6.72 2.07 -6.36
C ILE A 79 -6.63 0.72 -7.08
N GLN A 80 -7.78 0.14 -7.46
CA GLN A 80 -7.81 -1.12 -8.21
C GLN A 80 -7.14 -1.01 -9.58
N ALA A 81 -7.43 0.05 -10.34
CA ALA A 81 -6.84 0.24 -11.66
C ALA A 81 -5.31 0.37 -11.62
N ILE A 82 -4.77 1.05 -10.60
CA ILE A 82 -3.33 1.19 -10.38
C ILE A 82 -2.71 -0.15 -9.96
N VAL A 83 -3.34 -0.85 -9.01
CA VAL A 83 -2.84 -2.13 -8.48
C VAL A 83 -2.81 -3.21 -9.56
N ASP A 84 -3.88 -3.30 -10.36
CA ASP A 84 -4.04 -4.21 -11.49
C ASP A 84 -3.09 -3.88 -12.66
N GLY A 85 -2.57 -2.65 -12.70
CA GLY A 85 -1.73 -2.17 -13.81
C GLY A 85 -2.53 -1.71 -15.03
N SER A 86 -3.86 -1.70 -14.93
CA SER A 86 -4.77 -1.12 -15.92
C SER A 86 -4.47 0.37 -16.17
N VAL A 87 -4.04 1.11 -15.13
CA VAL A 87 -3.60 2.51 -15.25
C VAL A 87 -2.23 2.67 -14.60
N PRO A 88 -1.19 3.08 -15.34
CA PRO A 88 0.11 3.38 -14.75
C PRO A 88 0.03 4.65 -13.89
N LEU A 89 0.46 4.56 -12.63
CA LEU A 89 0.39 5.68 -11.67
C LEU A 89 1.07 6.95 -12.21
N ARG A 90 2.19 6.81 -12.90
CA ARG A 90 2.90 7.91 -13.56
C ARG A 90 2.02 8.73 -14.51
N SER A 91 1.04 8.13 -15.19
CA SER A 91 0.12 8.87 -16.06
C SER A 91 -0.86 9.77 -15.30
N LEU A 92 -0.97 9.58 -14.00
CA LEU A 92 -1.81 10.37 -13.10
C LEU A 92 -1.02 11.47 -12.36
N HIS A 93 0.24 11.70 -12.73
CA HIS A 93 1.07 12.70 -12.06
C HIS A 93 0.43 14.10 -12.17
N PRO A 94 0.40 14.91 -11.09
CA PRO A 94 -0.23 16.24 -11.12
C PRO A 94 0.49 17.21 -12.07
N ASP A 95 1.82 17.10 -12.18
CA ASP A 95 2.60 17.81 -13.19
C ASP A 95 2.48 17.11 -14.56
N ASP A 96 1.83 17.78 -15.52
CA ASP A 96 1.65 17.28 -16.89
C ASP A 96 2.98 17.03 -17.61
N ARG A 97 4.07 17.72 -17.24
CA ARG A 97 5.39 17.55 -17.87
C ARG A 97 6.06 16.22 -17.52
N LEU A 98 5.58 15.57 -16.45
CA LEU A 98 6.09 14.31 -15.94
C LEU A 98 5.27 13.10 -16.42
N ARG A 99 4.11 13.36 -17.05
CA ARG A 99 3.29 12.33 -17.67
C ARG A 99 3.98 11.78 -18.93
N PRO A 100 3.79 10.49 -19.25
CA PRO A 100 4.23 9.95 -20.53
C PRO A 100 3.43 10.61 -21.66
N ASP A 101 4.12 10.90 -22.78
CA ASP A 101 3.53 11.43 -24.03
C ASP A 101 2.68 10.37 -24.74
#